data_AF-A0A0Q5LRV7-F1
#
_entry.id   AF-A0A0Q5LRV7-F1
#
_cell.length_a   1.000
_cell.length_b   1.000
_cell.length_c   1.000
_cell.angle_alpha   90.00
_cell.angle_beta   90.00
_cell.angle_gamma   90.00
#
_symmetry.space_group_name_H-M   'P 1'
#
loop_
_entity.id
_entity.type
_entity.pdbx_description
1 polymer ?
#
loop_
_entity_poly.entity_id
_entity_poly.type
_entity_poly.pdbx_seq_one_letter_code
_entity_poly.pdbx_strand_id
1 'polypeptide(L)'
;MFRSPALGFSQPRAGWDSTLALGAWRMLPSVQIASGGFVGGSLAVETGTTWVVGMGLGRTNLRDYANLNFDPNDAYSVYASHRWRSGDTLALQLVRDNRQNPDQQNLHLVWRSPRPGGERLTIDLLAKQGTVDGRFARRAGLSVGYDMPTWFVRAAWDPLVNFTRQNMVRLSTGVRF
;
A
#
# COMPACT_ATOMS: atom_id res chain seq x y z
N MET A 1 -9.61 -6.19 20.26
CA MET A 1 -10.90 -6.76 19.79
C MET A 1 -11.64 -5.67 19.03
N PHE A 2 -12.03 -5.91 17.78
CA PHE A 2 -12.93 -4.99 17.08
C PHE A 2 -14.39 -5.30 17.44
N ARG A 3 -15.19 -4.27 17.70
CA ARG A 3 -16.62 -4.41 17.99
C ARG A 3 -17.37 -3.28 17.30
N SER A 4 -18.38 -3.64 16.51
CA SER A 4 -19.35 -2.70 15.95
C SER A 4 -20.74 -3.03 16.50
N PRO A 5 -21.22 -2.31 17.53
CA PRO A 5 -22.55 -2.53 18.10
C PRO A 5 -23.67 -2.38 17.07
N ALA A 6 -23.56 -1.40 16.16
CA ALA A 6 -24.53 -1.15 15.10
C ALA A 6 -24.65 -2.30 14.09
N LEU A 7 -23.58 -3.09 13.92
CA LEU A 7 -23.55 -4.24 13.00
C LEU A 7 -23.69 -5.59 13.72
N GLY A 8 -23.86 -5.58 15.07
CA GLY A 8 -23.84 -6.82 15.86
C GLY A 8 -22.55 -7.63 15.72
N PHE A 9 -21.47 -7.02 15.25
CA PHE A 9 -20.26 -7.71 14.81
C PHE A 9 -19.14 -7.58 15.85
N SER A 10 -18.49 -8.68 16.15
CA SER A 10 -17.29 -8.69 16.99
C SER A 10 -16.23 -9.62 16.41
N GLN A 11 -14.98 -9.18 16.49
CA GLN A 11 -13.87 -9.91 15.92
C GLN A 11 -12.66 -9.84 16.85
N PRO A 12 -12.42 -10.91 17.64
CA PRO A 12 -11.13 -11.16 18.25
C PRO A 12 -9.99 -11.19 17.21
N ARG A 13 -8.84 -10.62 17.60
CA ARG A 13 -7.63 -10.50 16.78
C ARG A 13 -6.40 -10.68 17.66
N ALA A 14 -5.35 -11.22 17.07
CA ALA A 14 -4.02 -11.29 17.67
C ALA A 14 -2.99 -10.98 16.58
N GLY A 15 -1.87 -10.38 16.96
CA GLY A 15 -0.77 -10.09 16.07
C GLY A 15 0.53 -9.99 16.82
N TRP A 16 1.61 -10.14 16.08
CA TRP A 16 2.97 -10.03 16.58
C TRP A 16 3.82 -9.39 15.49
N ASP A 17 4.67 -8.45 15.89
CA ASP A 17 5.70 -7.86 15.05
C ASP A 17 6.99 -7.73 15.86
N SER A 18 8.10 -7.66 15.16
CA SER A 18 9.40 -7.46 15.80
C SER A 18 10.35 -6.70 14.88
N THR A 19 11.44 -6.19 15.47
CA THR A 19 12.54 -5.58 14.74
C THR A 19 13.82 -6.32 15.12
N LEU A 20 14.41 -7.01 14.15
CA LEU A 20 15.62 -7.80 14.33
C LEU A 20 16.80 -7.08 13.68
N ALA A 21 17.74 -6.60 14.49
CA ALA A 21 18.97 -5.98 14.00
C ALA A 21 20.04 -7.07 13.76
N LEU A 22 20.50 -7.18 12.52
CA LEU A 22 21.46 -8.18 12.05
C LEU A 22 22.66 -7.45 11.40
N GLY A 23 23.41 -6.72 12.22
CA GLY A 23 24.53 -5.89 11.77
C GLY A 23 24.06 -4.75 10.86
N ALA A 24 24.48 -4.76 9.59
CA ALA A 24 24.08 -3.76 8.60
C ALA A 24 22.65 -3.93 8.07
N TRP A 25 21.94 -4.96 8.52
CA TRP A 25 20.59 -5.31 8.10
C TRP A 25 19.61 -5.17 9.26
N ARG A 26 18.38 -4.77 8.95
CA ARG A 26 17.26 -4.80 9.90
C ARG A 26 16.09 -5.53 9.25
N MET A 27 15.55 -6.52 9.94
CA MET A 27 14.39 -7.28 9.50
C MET A 27 13.17 -6.92 10.35
N LEU A 28 12.02 -6.76 9.70
CA LEU A 28 10.76 -6.40 10.32
C LEU A 28 9.69 -7.45 9.94
N PRO A 29 9.65 -8.61 10.62
CA PRO A 29 8.57 -9.57 10.44
C PRO A 29 7.29 -9.11 11.15
N SER A 30 6.14 -9.43 10.56
CA SER A 30 4.83 -9.30 11.20
C SER A 30 3.94 -10.49 10.87
N VAL A 31 3.07 -10.87 11.80
CA VAL A 31 2.00 -11.86 11.62
C VAL A 31 0.76 -11.37 12.34
N GLN A 32 -0.40 -11.61 11.75
CA GLN A 32 -1.70 -11.31 12.33
C GLN A 32 -2.73 -12.39 11.99
N ILE A 33 -3.62 -12.64 12.95
CA ILE A 33 -4.81 -13.47 12.79
C ILE A 33 -6.07 -12.76 13.29
N ALA A 34 -7.21 -13.10 12.69
CA ALA A 34 -8.52 -12.71 13.20
C ALA A 34 -9.51 -13.86 13.16
N SER A 35 -10.36 -13.93 14.18
CA SER A 35 -11.44 -14.92 14.34
C SER A 35 -12.41 -15.03 13.15
N GLY A 36 -12.51 -13.99 12.32
CA GLY A 36 -13.22 -14.02 11.04
C GLY A 36 -12.51 -14.81 9.94
N GLY A 37 -11.45 -15.57 10.27
CA GLY A 37 -10.72 -16.42 9.33
C GLY A 37 -9.64 -15.71 8.52
N PHE A 38 -9.17 -14.55 8.99
CA PHE A 38 -8.03 -13.86 8.40
C PHE A 38 -6.72 -14.38 8.99
N VAL A 39 -5.74 -14.60 8.11
CA VAL A 39 -4.34 -14.80 8.45
C VAL A 39 -3.52 -13.97 7.48
N GLY A 40 -2.60 -13.18 8.00
CA GLY A 40 -1.70 -12.39 7.18
C GLY A 40 -0.37 -12.16 7.88
N GLY A 41 0.62 -11.74 7.11
CA GLY A 41 1.92 -11.39 7.61
C GLY A 41 2.76 -10.70 6.56
N SER A 42 3.86 -10.12 7.01
CA SER A 42 4.82 -9.46 6.15
C SER A 42 6.23 -9.66 6.63
N LEU A 43 7.18 -9.45 5.73
CA LEU A 43 8.59 -9.39 6.03
C LEU A 43 9.18 -8.23 5.25
N ALA A 44 9.76 -7.28 5.98
CA ALA A 44 10.60 -6.25 5.40
C ALA A 44 12.05 -6.46 5.82
N VAL A 45 12.96 -6.11 4.92
CA VAL A 45 14.40 -6.10 5.13
C VAL A 45 14.92 -4.77 4.64
N GLU A 46 15.71 -4.10 5.46
CA GLU A 46 16.40 -2.88 5.08
C GLU A 46 17.90 -2.99 5.37
N THR A 47 18.69 -2.25 4.61
CA THR A 47 20.14 -2.17 4.82
C THR A 47 20.66 -0.73 4.74
N GLY A 48 21.44 -0.38 5.75
CA GLY A 48 21.92 0.99 5.95
C GLY A 48 20.78 1.99 6.01
N THR A 49 20.90 3.07 5.23
CA THR A 49 19.89 4.14 5.11
C THR A 49 19.32 4.25 3.69
N THR A 50 19.62 3.27 2.83
CA THR A 50 19.48 3.40 1.38
C THR A 50 18.50 2.44 0.77
N TRP A 51 18.44 1.18 1.22
CA TRP A 51 17.59 0.16 0.59
C TRP A 51 16.60 -0.41 1.59
N VAL A 52 15.37 -0.56 1.13
CA VAL A 52 14.31 -1.32 1.80
C VAL A 52 13.68 -2.23 0.76
N VAL A 53 13.50 -3.50 1.10
CA VAL A 53 12.75 -4.47 0.31
C VAL A 53 11.80 -5.20 1.24
N GLY A 54 10.59 -5.48 0.79
CA GLY A 54 9.66 -6.25 1.59
C GLY A 54 8.61 -6.94 0.76
N MET A 55 7.93 -7.86 1.42
CA MET A 55 6.80 -8.57 0.88
C MET A 55 5.78 -8.83 1.98
N GLY A 56 4.51 -8.92 1.59
CA GLY A 56 3.43 -9.24 2.49
C GLY A 56 2.41 -10.15 1.81
N LEU A 57 1.74 -10.97 2.60
CA LEU A 57 0.70 -11.87 2.16
C LEU A 57 -0.41 -11.89 3.20
N GLY A 58 -1.65 -11.78 2.78
CA GLY A 58 -2.77 -12.11 3.65
C GLY A 58 -3.91 -12.72 2.89
N ARG A 59 -4.72 -13.47 3.64
CA ARG A 59 -5.82 -14.25 3.13
C ARG A 59 -6.91 -14.37 4.18
N THR A 60 -8.16 -14.31 3.73
CA THR A 60 -9.36 -14.52 4.52
C THR A 60 -10.10 -15.77 4.04
N ASN A 61 -11.24 -16.10 4.66
CA ASN A 61 -12.09 -17.26 4.32
C ASN A 61 -13.50 -16.88 3.79
N LEU A 62 -13.70 -15.63 3.33
CA LEU A 62 -14.94 -15.08 2.73
C LEU A 62 -16.06 -14.83 3.74
N ARG A 63 -15.82 -15.11 5.02
CA ARG A 63 -16.72 -14.65 6.09
C ARG A 63 -16.55 -13.16 6.29
N ASP A 64 -17.61 -12.54 6.81
CA ASP A 64 -17.60 -11.13 7.16
C ASP A 64 -16.38 -10.77 8.01
N TYR A 65 -15.60 -9.83 7.49
CA TYR A 65 -14.33 -9.43 8.05
C TYR A 65 -14.23 -7.91 7.99
N ALA A 66 -13.97 -7.29 9.14
CA ALA A 66 -13.68 -5.86 9.20
C ALA A 66 -12.18 -5.63 8.95
N ASN A 67 -11.80 -5.10 7.80
CA ASN A 67 -10.40 -4.75 7.55
C ASN A 67 -10.04 -3.41 8.22
N LEU A 68 -9.10 -3.43 9.16
CA LEU A 68 -8.55 -2.21 9.81
C LEU A 68 -7.02 -2.19 9.78
N ASN A 69 -6.40 -3.06 8.98
CA ASN A 69 -4.95 -3.29 9.00
C ASN A 69 -4.25 -2.72 7.77
N PHE A 70 -2.95 -2.46 7.93
CA PHE A 70 -2.02 -2.13 6.83
C PHE A 70 -1.60 -3.38 6.03
N ASP A 71 -1.74 -4.58 6.59
CA ASP A 71 -1.39 -5.84 5.93
C ASP A 71 -2.32 -6.14 4.73
N PRO A 72 -1.80 -6.74 3.63
CA PRO A 72 -2.62 -7.06 2.47
C PRO A 72 -3.73 -8.03 2.86
N ASN A 73 -4.99 -7.73 2.53
CA ASN A 73 -6.10 -8.66 2.69
C ASN A 73 -6.40 -9.28 1.33
N ASP A 74 -6.43 -10.61 1.27
CA ASP A 74 -6.63 -11.36 0.03
C ASP A 74 -5.71 -10.90 -1.11
N ALA A 75 -4.49 -10.52 -0.74
CA ALA A 75 -3.49 -10.01 -1.66
C ALA A 75 -2.10 -10.48 -1.22
N TYR A 76 -1.20 -10.51 -2.20
CA TYR A 76 0.23 -10.43 -1.91
C TYR A 76 0.77 -9.10 -2.40
N SER A 77 1.79 -8.60 -1.71
CA SER A 77 2.47 -7.37 -2.05
C SER A 77 3.97 -7.60 -2.05
N VAL A 78 4.67 -6.91 -2.93
CA VAL A 78 6.12 -6.83 -2.96
C VAL A 78 6.49 -5.38 -3.17
N TYR A 79 7.48 -4.89 -2.44
CA TYR A 79 7.96 -3.53 -2.61
C TYR A 79 9.47 -3.45 -2.44
N ALA A 80 10.06 -2.48 -3.12
CA ALA A 80 11.44 -2.10 -2.96
C ALA A 80 11.52 -0.58 -3.00
N SER A 81 12.42 0.00 -2.20
CA SER A 81 12.71 1.42 -2.27
C SER A 81 14.20 1.68 -2.12
N HIS A 82 14.64 2.72 -2.81
CA HIS A 82 15.99 3.24 -2.72
C HIS A 82 15.95 4.72 -2.32
N ARG A 83 16.87 5.13 -1.45
CA ARG A 83 17.10 6.51 -1.06
C ARG A 83 18.51 6.94 -1.45
N TRP A 84 18.60 8.01 -2.24
CA TRP A 84 19.87 8.65 -2.59
C TRP A 84 20.32 9.62 -1.50
N ARG A 85 21.60 10.00 -1.54
CA ARG A 85 22.19 11.02 -0.65
C ARG A 85 21.53 12.39 -0.79
N SER A 86 21.01 12.71 -1.98
CA SER A 86 20.21 13.92 -2.23
C SER A 86 18.91 13.96 -1.43
N GLY A 87 18.48 12.83 -0.86
CA GLY A 87 17.20 12.67 -0.18
C GLY A 87 16.08 12.25 -1.12
N ASP A 88 16.33 12.17 -2.43
CA ASP A 88 15.43 11.51 -3.37
C ASP A 88 15.14 10.07 -2.91
N THR A 89 13.91 9.64 -3.12
CA THR A 89 13.52 8.24 -2.94
C THR A 89 12.77 7.74 -4.15
N LEU A 90 13.08 6.53 -4.60
CA LEU A 90 12.33 5.81 -5.62
C LEU A 90 11.81 4.53 -4.99
N ALA A 91 10.51 4.28 -5.12
CA ALA A 91 9.87 3.08 -4.63
C ALA A 91 9.11 2.39 -5.77
N LEU A 92 9.20 1.07 -5.82
CA LEU A 92 8.39 0.21 -6.66
C LEU A 92 7.53 -0.65 -5.75
N GLN A 93 6.22 -0.73 -6.01
CA GLN A 93 5.30 -1.55 -5.22
C GLN A 93 4.32 -2.28 -6.14
N LEU A 94 4.27 -3.60 -6.02
CA LEU A 94 3.24 -4.44 -6.61
C LEU A 94 2.27 -4.86 -5.52
N VAL A 95 0.96 -4.75 -5.81
CA VAL A 95 -0.11 -5.36 -5.02
C VAL A 95 -0.99 -6.15 -5.98
N ARG A 96 -1.23 -7.41 -5.67
CA ARG A 96 -2.02 -8.31 -6.51
C ARG A 96 -2.98 -9.13 -5.65
N ASP A 97 -4.24 -9.19 -6.09
CA ASP A 97 -5.25 -10.06 -5.49
C ASP A 97 -4.76 -11.51 -5.60
N ASN A 98 -4.89 -12.29 -4.53
CA ASN A 98 -4.42 -13.67 -4.47
C ASN A 98 -5.58 -14.68 -4.34
N ARG A 99 -6.80 -14.22 -4.62
CA ARG A 99 -8.03 -14.90 -4.25
C ARG A 99 -9.09 -14.89 -5.34
N GLN A 100 -9.96 -13.87 -5.38
CA GLN A 100 -11.15 -13.89 -6.23
C GLN A 100 -10.83 -13.38 -7.63
N ASN A 101 -9.90 -12.44 -7.75
CA ASN A 101 -9.55 -11.83 -9.01
C ASN A 101 -8.03 -11.84 -9.18
N PRO A 102 -7.39 -13.01 -9.27
CA PRO A 102 -5.93 -13.11 -9.23
C PRO A 102 -5.23 -12.45 -10.42
N ASP A 103 -5.95 -11.94 -11.41
CA ASP A 103 -5.42 -11.15 -12.51
C ASP A 103 -5.46 -9.63 -12.23
N GLN A 104 -6.16 -9.19 -11.18
CA GLN A 104 -6.22 -7.81 -10.71
C GLN A 104 -4.98 -7.44 -9.90
N GLN A 105 -4.27 -6.41 -10.36
CA GLN A 105 -3.07 -5.89 -9.71
C GLN A 105 -2.84 -4.41 -10.00
N ASN A 106 -2.10 -3.77 -9.08
CA ASN A 106 -1.57 -2.42 -9.18
C ASN A 106 -0.04 -2.47 -9.03
N LEU A 107 0.67 -1.87 -9.97
CA LEU A 107 2.10 -1.61 -9.89
C LEU A 107 2.32 -0.11 -9.80
N HIS A 108 2.92 0.34 -8.71
CA HIS A 108 3.27 1.74 -8.47
C HIS A 108 4.77 1.95 -8.63
N LEU A 109 5.15 3.02 -9.32
CA LEU A 109 6.49 3.58 -9.32
C LEU A 109 6.42 4.99 -8.75
N VAL A 110 6.89 5.15 -7.52
CA VAL A 110 6.79 6.40 -6.76
C VAL A 110 8.17 7.03 -6.65
N TRP A 111 8.33 8.22 -7.22
CA TRP A 111 9.48 9.07 -6.97
C TRP A 111 9.09 10.20 -6.03
N ARG A 112 9.89 10.41 -4.99
CA ARG A 112 9.76 11.56 -4.09
C ARG A 112 11.07 12.30 -4.05
N SER A 113 10.97 13.62 -4.06
CA SER A 113 12.15 14.45 -4.05
C SER A 113 11.98 15.67 -3.14
N PRO A 114 12.89 15.86 -2.16
CA PRO A 114 12.92 17.08 -1.38
C PRO A 114 13.29 18.27 -2.27
N ARG A 115 12.87 19.46 -1.85
CA ARG A 115 13.16 20.73 -2.51
C ARG A 115 13.90 21.66 -1.54
N PRO A 116 14.65 22.65 -2.03
CA PRO A 116 15.49 23.49 -1.17
C PRO A 116 14.76 24.25 -0.05
N GLY A 117 13.47 24.57 -0.22
CA GLY A 117 12.65 25.27 0.77
C GLY A 117 11.96 24.35 1.80
N GLY A 118 12.35 23.08 1.86
CA GLY A 118 11.72 22.07 2.72
C GLY A 118 10.43 21.47 2.13
N GLU A 119 10.10 21.82 0.90
CA GLU A 119 8.99 21.22 0.17
C GLU A 119 9.35 19.81 -0.33
N ARG A 120 8.36 19.07 -0.80
CA ARG A 120 8.55 17.76 -1.41
C ARG A 120 7.64 17.56 -2.60
N LEU A 121 8.24 17.21 -3.74
CA LEU A 121 7.51 16.73 -4.91
C LEU A 121 7.35 15.20 -4.81
N THR A 122 6.15 14.70 -5.09
CA THR A 122 5.86 13.28 -5.22
C THR A 122 5.22 13.02 -6.59
N ILE A 123 5.77 12.08 -7.34
CA ILE A 123 5.20 11.56 -8.59
C ILE A 123 4.99 10.07 -8.41
N ASP A 124 3.79 9.58 -8.74
CA ASP A 124 3.41 8.17 -8.68
C ASP A 124 2.82 7.75 -10.02
N LEU A 125 3.50 6.85 -10.72
CA LEU A 125 3.02 6.20 -11.92
C LEU A 125 2.37 4.87 -11.55
N LEU A 126 1.13 4.69 -11.96
CA LEU A 126 0.36 3.48 -11.72
C LEU A 126 0.22 2.70 -13.02
N ALA A 127 0.66 1.44 -13.04
CA ALA A 127 0.24 0.46 -14.05
C ALA A 127 -0.77 -0.49 -13.42
N LYS A 128 -1.98 -0.49 -13.94
CA LYS A 128 -3.12 -1.24 -13.41
C LYS A 128 -3.62 -2.24 -14.45
N GLN A 129 -3.87 -3.47 -14.03
CA GLN A 129 -4.43 -4.49 -14.91
C GLN A 129 -5.37 -5.42 -14.16
N GLY A 130 -6.29 -6.03 -14.91
CA GLY A 130 -7.20 -7.04 -14.41
C GLY A 130 -8.48 -7.13 -15.24
N THR A 131 -9.26 -8.17 -15.00
CA THR A 131 -10.56 -8.38 -15.63
C THR A 131 -11.62 -7.55 -14.91
N VAL A 132 -12.34 -6.78 -15.71
CA VAL A 132 -13.46 -5.93 -15.31
C VAL A 132 -14.63 -6.28 -16.22
N ASP A 133 -15.74 -6.73 -15.63
CA ASP A 133 -16.94 -7.17 -16.36
C ASP A 133 -16.64 -8.16 -17.50
N GLY A 134 -15.82 -9.18 -17.21
CA GLY A 134 -15.45 -10.23 -18.16
C GLY A 134 -14.46 -9.80 -19.25
N ARG A 135 -13.92 -8.58 -19.19
CA ARG A 135 -12.90 -8.11 -20.14
C ARG A 135 -11.62 -7.72 -19.42
N PHE A 136 -10.52 -8.34 -19.84
CA PHE A 136 -9.20 -7.96 -19.36
C PHE A 136 -8.83 -6.55 -19.85
N ALA A 137 -8.36 -5.71 -18.94
CA ALA A 137 -7.93 -4.35 -19.24
C ALA A 137 -6.55 -4.05 -18.66
N ARG A 138 -5.82 -3.15 -19.32
CA ARG A 138 -4.60 -2.53 -18.83
C ARG A 138 -4.71 -1.02 -18.97
N ARG A 139 -4.35 -0.30 -17.92
CA ARG A 139 -4.42 1.17 -17.87
C ARG A 139 -3.25 1.75 -17.09
N ALA A 140 -2.91 2.99 -17.43
CA ALA A 140 -1.93 3.78 -16.70
C ALA A 140 -2.62 4.92 -15.96
N GLY A 141 -2.23 5.12 -14.70
CA GLY A 141 -2.62 6.23 -13.84
C GLY A 141 -1.42 7.09 -13.50
N LEU A 142 -1.69 8.30 -13.02
CA LEU A 142 -0.66 9.24 -12.59
C LEU A 142 -1.17 9.98 -11.37
N SER A 143 -0.32 10.15 -10.37
CA SER A 143 -0.54 11.11 -9.31
C SER A 143 0.67 12.02 -9.13
N VAL A 144 0.38 13.30 -8.95
CA VAL A 144 1.37 14.33 -8.62
C VAL A 144 0.93 15.00 -7.33
N GLY A 145 1.85 15.08 -6.38
CA GLY A 145 1.66 15.76 -5.11
C GLY A 145 2.80 16.73 -4.85
N TYR A 146 2.46 17.87 -4.26
CA TYR A 146 3.43 18.84 -3.80
C TYR A 146 3.10 19.20 -2.36
N ASP A 147 4.05 18.90 -1.48
CA ASP A 147 3.94 19.16 -0.05
C ASP A 147 4.77 20.40 0.30
N MET A 148 4.12 21.46 0.75
CA MET A 148 4.76 22.60 1.42
C MET A 148 4.97 22.31 2.92
N PRO A 149 5.67 23.19 3.66
CA PRO A 149 5.82 23.03 5.10
C PRO A 149 4.49 22.96 5.87
N THR A 150 3.49 23.77 5.47
CA THR A 150 2.21 23.91 6.21
C THR A 150 0.99 23.41 5.45
N TRP A 151 1.08 23.15 4.15
CA TRP A 151 -0.04 22.68 3.34
C TRP A 151 0.43 21.70 2.27
N PHE A 152 -0.50 20.98 1.66
CA PHE A 152 -0.21 20.12 0.53
C PHE A 152 -1.30 20.20 -0.52
N VAL A 153 -0.94 19.89 -1.76
CA VAL A 153 -1.89 19.66 -2.84
C VAL A 153 -1.53 18.37 -3.56
N ARG A 154 -2.55 17.59 -3.96
CA ARG A 154 -2.37 16.37 -4.74
C ARG A 154 -3.46 16.26 -5.79
N ALA A 155 -3.05 15.89 -6.99
CA ALA A 155 -3.94 15.47 -8.06
C ALA A 155 -3.62 14.03 -8.44
N ALA A 156 -4.64 13.25 -8.77
CA ALA A 156 -4.49 11.87 -9.22
C ALA A 156 -5.51 11.52 -10.30
N TRP A 157 -5.06 10.87 -11.35
CA TRP A 157 -5.87 10.15 -12.32
C TRP A 157 -5.78 8.65 -12.00
N ASP A 158 -6.90 8.08 -11.55
CA ASP A 158 -7.04 6.66 -11.23
C ASP A 158 -8.01 6.00 -12.23
N PRO A 159 -7.48 5.26 -13.22
CA PRO A 159 -8.32 4.49 -14.12
C PRO A 159 -8.82 3.21 -13.45
N LEU A 160 -9.99 2.74 -13.86
CA LEU A 160 -10.60 1.50 -13.35
C LEU A 160 -10.73 1.49 -11.81
N VAL A 161 -11.29 2.54 -11.24
CA VAL A 161 -11.42 2.70 -9.77
C VAL A 161 -12.08 1.46 -9.18
N ASN A 162 -11.46 0.87 -8.17
CA ASN A 162 -11.90 -0.39 -7.54
C ASN A 162 -12.19 -1.53 -8.56
N PHE A 163 -11.43 -1.57 -9.66
CA PHE A 163 -11.63 -2.52 -10.77
C PHE A 163 -13.04 -2.49 -11.37
N THR A 164 -13.64 -1.29 -11.43
CA THR A 164 -14.86 -1.01 -12.21
C THR A 164 -14.49 -0.36 -13.55
N ARG A 165 -15.47 -0.11 -14.43
CA ARG A 165 -15.24 0.64 -15.69
C ARG A 165 -15.03 2.14 -15.48
N GLN A 166 -15.22 2.65 -14.26
CA GLN A 166 -15.14 4.07 -13.98
C GLN A 166 -13.69 4.53 -13.85
N ASN A 167 -13.42 5.75 -14.33
CA ASN A 167 -12.17 6.45 -14.07
C ASN A 167 -12.46 7.64 -13.16
N MET A 168 -11.47 8.07 -12.38
CA MET A 168 -11.63 9.17 -11.44
C MET A 168 -10.43 10.11 -11.48
N VAL A 169 -10.74 11.40 -11.44
CA VAL A 169 -9.80 12.43 -11.02
C VAL A 169 -10.04 12.71 -9.55
N ARG A 170 -9.00 12.60 -8.73
CA ARG A 170 -9.04 12.98 -7.31
C ARG A 170 -8.17 14.20 -7.08
N LEU A 171 -8.74 15.22 -6.47
CA LEU A 171 -8.03 16.37 -5.95
C LEU A 171 -8.06 16.30 -4.42
N SER A 172 -6.94 16.61 -3.79
CA SER A 172 -6.81 16.61 -2.33
C SER A 172 -5.94 17.77 -1.90
N THR A 173 -6.35 18.43 -0.82
CA THR A 173 -5.60 19.52 -0.19
C THR A 173 -5.78 19.41 1.31
N GLY A 174 -4.85 19.98 2.07
CA GLY A 174 -4.93 19.97 3.53
C GLY A 174 -3.79 20.74 4.17
N VAL A 175 -3.89 20.89 5.49
CA VAL A 175 -2.92 21.59 6.35
C VAL A 175 -2.09 20.55 7.10
N ARG A 176 -0.82 20.85 7.34
CA ARG A 176 0.12 20.03 8.12
C ARG A 176 0.45 20.78 9.41
N PHE A 177 0.41 20.08 10.54
CA PHE A 177 0.68 20.61 11.88
C PHE A 177 1.90 19.92 12.47
#